data_AF-A0A2D5SIU5-F1
#
_entry.id   AF-A0A2D5SIU5-F1
#
_cell.length_a   1.000
_cell.length_b   1.000
_cell.length_c   1.000
_cell.angle_alpha   90.00
_cell.angle_beta   90.00
_cell.angle_gamma   90.00
#
_symmetry.space_group_name_H-M   'P 1'
#
loop_
_entity.id
_entity.type
_entity.pdbx_description
1 polymer ?
#
loop_
_entity_poly.entity_id
_entity_poly.type
_entity_poly.pdbx_seq_one_letter_code
_entity_poly.pdbx_strand_id
1 'polypeptide(L)'
;MPSATEDNSNDSPGPIIDRDVEFAQVVFDGRKLLKNKKKFQTDDWAWTTELDDGGIFIFSYLLYDYKQQVLSLSRLKESVYMLNLLRHKMLPAQGKSGLTLLAEFQVIFTLYERLKLEEMSWDACEEYLKEQIKEHRKTN
;
A
#
# COMPACT_ATOMS: atom_id res chain seq x y z
N MET A 1 32.40 40.29 -25.31
CA MET A 1 31.42 39.86 -24.30
C MET A 1 30.03 39.83 -24.95
N PRO A 2 29.12 38.90 -24.64
CA PRO A 2 29.27 37.55 -24.05
C PRO A 2 28.67 36.45 -24.98
N SER A 3 29.00 35.19 -24.72
CA SER A 3 28.07 34.08 -24.96
C SER A 3 28.40 32.97 -23.96
N ALA A 4 27.73 33.02 -22.81
CA ALA A 4 27.28 31.81 -22.13
C ALA A 4 26.12 31.26 -22.99
N THR A 5 25.88 29.96 -23.08
CA THR A 5 25.49 29.13 -21.93
C THR A 5 25.87 27.68 -22.19
N GLU A 6 26.33 27.04 -21.11
CA GLU A 6 26.43 25.60 -20.93
C GLU A 6 25.09 24.94 -21.25
N ASP A 7 25.11 23.92 -22.09
CA ASP A 7 24.05 22.92 -22.11
C ASP A 7 24.70 21.55 -22.31
N ASN A 8 24.93 20.87 -21.19
CA ASN A 8 25.07 19.43 -21.15
C ASN A 8 24.21 18.95 -19.99
N SER A 9 22.89 19.01 -20.22
CA SER A 9 21.92 18.23 -19.47
C SER A 9 22.30 16.76 -19.54
N ASN A 10 22.95 16.27 -18.47
CA ASN A 10 23.02 14.85 -18.16
C ASN A 10 21.65 14.42 -17.60
N ASP A 11 20.63 14.39 -18.44
CA ASP A 11 19.41 13.63 -18.16
C ASP A 11 19.73 12.15 -18.40
N SER A 12 20.37 11.52 -17.41
CA SER A 12 20.25 10.06 -17.28
C SER A 12 18.78 9.77 -17.00
N PRO A 13 18.07 9.03 -17.87
CA PRO A 13 16.78 8.51 -17.48
C PRO A 13 17.07 7.52 -16.34
N GLY A 14 16.72 7.92 -15.11
CA GLY A 14 16.69 7.00 -13.97
C GLY A 14 15.91 5.74 -14.36
N PRO A 15 16.19 4.60 -13.71
CA PRO A 15 15.59 3.34 -14.11
C PRO A 15 14.07 3.48 -14.06
N ILE A 16 13.43 3.35 -15.22
CA ILE A 16 11.98 3.21 -15.35
C ILE A 16 11.67 1.82 -14.81
N ILE A 17 11.66 1.69 -13.48
CA ILE A 17 11.19 0.48 -12.82
C ILE A 17 9.71 0.42 -13.12
N ASP A 18 9.32 -0.59 -13.89
CA ASP A 18 7.93 -0.88 -14.17
C ASP A 18 7.19 -1.08 -12.83
N ARG A 19 6.11 -0.34 -12.60
CA ARG A 19 5.43 -0.28 -11.30
C ARG A 19 4.81 -1.62 -10.90
N ASP A 20 4.50 -2.44 -11.87
CA ASP A 20 4.05 -3.82 -11.65
C ASP A 20 5.20 -4.72 -11.14
N VAL A 21 6.45 -4.41 -11.52
CA VAL A 21 7.65 -5.10 -11.01
C VAL A 21 7.91 -4.75 -9.55
N GLU A 22 7.71 -3.48 -9.16
CA GLU A 22 7.87 -3.06 -7.76
C GLU A 22 6.84 -3.76 -6.85
N PHE A 23 5.57 -3.80 -7.25
CA PHE A 23 4.53 -4.54 -6.53
C PHE A 23 4.89 -6.02 -6.36
N ALA A 24 5.23 -6.68 -7.48
CA ALA A 24 5.57 -8.11 -7.47
C ALA A 24 6.78 -8.41 -6.57
N GLN A 25 7.79 -7.53 -6.58
CA GLN A 25 8.99 -7.68 -5.77
C GLN A 25 8.67 -7.56 -4.26
N VAL A 26 7.88 -6.56 -3.87
CA VAL A 26 7.47 -6.38 -2.47
C VAL A 26 6.65 -7.58 -1.98
N VAL A 27 5.73 -8.08 -2.80
CA VAL A 27 4.94 -9.27 -2.47
C VAL A 27 5.83 -10.50 -2.30
N PHE A 28 6.75 -10.72 -3.24
CA PHE A 28 7.70 -11.83 -3.17
C PHE A 28 8.53 -11.78 -1.89
N ASP A 29 9.10 -10.63 -1.57
CA ASP A 29 9.91 -10.44 -0.36
C ASP A 29 9.10 -10.59 0.92
N GLY A 30 7.86 -10.07 0.95
CA GLY A 30 6.92 -10.24 2.05
C GLY A 30 6.60 -11.72 2.33
N ARG A 31 6.27 -12.49 1.28
CA ARG A 31 6.02 -13.93 1.40
C ARG A 31 7.27 -14.69 1.85
N LYS A 32 8.43 -14.35 1.31
CA LYS A 32 9.72 -14.94 1.70
C LYS A 32 10.04 -14.65 3.17
N LEU A 33 9.76 -13.44 3.65
CA LEU A 33 9.97 -13.04 5.03
C LEU A 33 9.11 -13.87 6.00
N LEU A 34 7.81 -13.99 5.72
CA LEU A 34 6.86 -14.77 6.51
C LEU A 34 7.26 -16.25 6.56
N LYS A 35 7.71 -16.81 5.43
CA LYS A 35 8.11 -18.22 5.35
C LYS A 35 9.40 -18.52 6.08
N ASN A 36 10.40 -17.63 6.03
CA ASN A 36 11.77 -17.99 6.43
C ASN A 36 12.19 -17.50 7.81
N LYS A 37 11.50 -16.52 8.42
CA LYS A 37 11.89 -16.01 9.74
C LYS A 37 11.05 -16.62 10.85
N LYS A 38 11.71 -17.32 11.77
CA LYS A 38 11.09 -18.00 12.93
C LYS A 38 10.12 -17.12 13.73
N LYS A 39 10.41 -15.82 13.87
CA LYS A 39 9.52 -14.89 14.60
C LYS A 39 8.13 -14.71 13.98
N PHE A 40 7.94 -15.09 12.72
CA PHE A 40 6.66 -15.06 12.00
C PHE A 40 6.03 -16.46 11.87
N GLN A 41 6.66 -17.50 12.42
CA GLN A 41 6.18 -18.87 12.38
C GLN A 41 5.52 -19.24 13.72
N THR A 42 4.68 -18.36 14.25
CA THR A 42 3.92 -18.57 15.49
C THR A 42 2.42 -18.35 15.23
N ASP A 43 1.58 -18.82 16.16
CA ASP A 43 0.12 -18.72 16.03
C ASP A 43 -0.37 -17.27 15.90
N ASP A 44 0.35 -16.32 16.50
CA ASP A 44 0.07 -14.88 16.39
C ASP A 44 0.15 -14.34 14.94
N TRP A 45 0.83 -15.06 14.05
CA TRP A 45 1.03 -14.70 12.64
C TRP A 45 0.30 -15.62 11.66
N ALA A 46 -0.43 -16.63 12.14
CA ALA A 46 -1.13 -17.60 11.28
C ALA A 46 -2.11 -16.93 10.30
N TRP A 47 -2.72 -15.81 10.70
CA TRP A 47 -3.62 -14.99 9.87
C TRP A 47 -2.98 -14.48 8.58
N THR A 48 -1.64 -14.38 8.52
CA THR A 48 -0.94 -13.92 7.31
C THR A 48 -1.03 -14.91 6.14
N THR A 49 -1.40 -16.17 6.41
CA THR A 49 -1.60 -17.20 5.38
C THR A 49 -2.84 -16.97 4.52
N GLU A 50 -3.80 -16.19 5.03
CA GLU A 50 -5.05 -15.85 4.33
C GLU A 50 -4.88 -14.63 3.40
N LEU A 51 -3.71 -13.97 3.43
CA LEU A 51 -3.46 -12.78 2.63
C LEU A 51 -3.14 -13.15 1.17
N ASP A 52 -3.93 -12.57 0.28
CA ASP A 52 -3.61 -12.48 -1.14
C ASP A 52 -2.52 -11.42 -1.39
N ASP A 53 -2.12 -11.22 -2.65
CA ASP A 53 -0.94 -10.42 -2.96
C ASP A 53 -1.06 -8.96 -2.51
N GLY A 54 -2.23 -8.33 -2.64
CA GLY A 54 -2.39 -6.97 -2.12
C GLY A 54 -2.48 -6.91 -0.60
N GLY A 55 -3.02 -7.95 0.06
CA GLY A 55 -2.92 -8.08 1.51
C GLY A 55 -1.46 -8.17 1.98
N ILE A 56 -0.61 -8.92 1.26
CA ILE A 56 0.83 -9.01 1.54
C ILE A 56 1.53 -7.68 1.29
N PHE A 57 1.14 -6.95 0.24
CA PHE A 57 1.70 -5.64 -0.05
C PHE A 57 1.41 -4.63 1.07
N ILE A 58 0.15 -4.54 1.52
CA ILE A 58 -0.27 -3.72 2.67
C ILE A 58 0.49 -4.15 3.92
N PHE A 59 0.50 -5.46 4.23
CA PHE A 59 1.23 -6.01 5.36
C PHE A 59 2.70 -5.58 5.37
N SER A 60 3.38 -5.68 4.23
CA SER A 60 4.80 -5.38 4.12
C SER A 60 5.10 -3.91 4.43
N TYR A 61 4.21 -3.00 4.04
CA TYR A 61 4.29 -1.58 4.38
C TYR A 61 4.07 -1.34 5.88
N LEU A 62 2.97 -1.85 6.44
CA LEU A 62 2.62 -1.63 7.85
C LEU A 62 3.58 -2.36 8.83
N LEU A 63 4.23 -3.42 8.37
CA LEU A 63 5.25 -4.11 9.16
C LEU A 63 6.44 -3.21 9.50
N TYR A 64 6.71 -2.18 8.67
CA TYR A 64 7.72 -1.17 8.99
C TYR A 64 7.33 -0.40 10.26
N ASP A 65 6.10 0.13 10.32
CA ASP A 65 5.59 0.87 11.48
C ASP A 65 5.56 0.02 12.76
N TYR A 66 5.18 -1.25 12.63
CA TYR A 66 5.25 -2.20 13.74
C TYR A 66 6.69 -2.39 14.26
N LYS A 67 7.68 -2.50 13.36
CA LYS A 67 9.09 -2.61 13.76
C LYS A 67 9.61 -1.34 14.43
N GLN A 68 9.08 -0.18 14.05
CA GLN A 68 9.40 1.10 14.67
C GLN A 68 8.62 1.36 15.96
N GLN A 69 7.80 0.39 16.41
CA GLN A 69 6.93 0.50 17.60
C GLN A 69 5.91 1.64 17.53
N VAL A 70 5.64 2.16 16.33
CA VAL A 70 4.55 3.11 16.07
C VAL A 70 3.20 2.39 16.11
N LEU A 71 3.20 1.09 15.81
CA LEU A 71 2.01 0.25 15.73
C LEU A 71 2.16 -0.97 16.66
N SER A 72 1.12 -1.32 17.41
CA SER A 72 1.07 -2.59 18.16
C SER A 72 0.74 -3.76 17.23
N LEU A 73 0.96 -5.00 17.68
CA LEU A 73 0.62 -6.19 16.88
C LEU A 73 -0.90 -6.31 16.61
N SER A 74 -1.74 -5.96 17.60
CA SER A 74 -3.20 -5.95 17.42
C SER A 74 -3.59 -4.96 16.34
N ARG A 75 -3.04 -3.74 16.39
CA ARG A 75 -3.31 -2.70 15.40
C ARG A 75 -2.79 -3.07 14.02
N LEU A 76 -1.63 -3.75 13.92
CA LEU A 76 -1.14 -4.30 12.66
C LEU A 76 -2.16 -5.24 12.02
N LYS A 77 -2.64 -6.22 12.79
CA LYS A 77 -3.59 -7.22 12.32
C LYS A 77 -4.91 -6.57 11.88
N GLU A 78 -5.46 -5.71 12.73
CA GLU A 78 -6.71 -4.97 12.44
C GLU A 78 -6.57 -4.11 11.19
N SER A 79 -5.51 -3.31 11.08
CA SER A 79 -5.30 -2.42 9.93
C SER A 79 -5.08 -3.19 8.64
N VAL A 80 -4.26 -4.26 8.64
CA VAL A 80 -4.08 -5.07 7.42
C VAL A 80 -5.39 -5.72 6.99
N TYR A 81 -6.14 -6.32 7.93
CA TYR A 81 -7.43 -6.91 7.64
C TYR A 81 -8.42 -5.88 7.08
N MET A 82 -8.52 -4.72 7.73
CA MET A 82 -9.38 -3.61 7.35
C MET A 82 -9.08 -3.13 5.93
N LEU A 83 -7.83 -2.76 5.68
CA LEU A 83 -7.40 -2.21 4.41
C LEU A 83 -7.52 -3.25 3.30
N ASN A 84 -7.27 -4.52 3.59
CA ASN A 84 -7.45 -5.58 2.60
C ASN A 84 -8.93 -5.80 2.25
N LEU A 85 -9.81 -5.82 3.26
CA LEU A 85 -11.25 -5.93 3.04
C LEU A 85 -11.79 -4.72 2.27
N LEU A 86 -11.35 -3.52 2.63
CA LEU A 86 -11.73 -2.28 1.95
C LEU A 86 -11.25 -2.29 0.50
N ARG A 87 -10.00 -2.71 0.24
CA ARG A 87 -9.48 -2.91 -1.12
C ARG A 87 -10.40 -3.82 -1.94
N HIS A 88 -10.82 -4.97 -1.39
CA HIS A 88 -11.73 -5.89 -2.08
C HIS A 88 -13.15 -5.34 -2.27
N LYS A 89 -13.69 -4.57 -1.31
CA LYS A 89 -15.05 -4.01 -1.39
C LYS A 89 -15.13 -2.78 -2.30
N MET A 90 -14.07 -1.98 -2.32
CA MET A 90 -14.08 -0.64 -2.91
C MET A 90 -13.50 -0.61 -4.31
N LEU A 91 -12.61 -1.54 -4.65
CA LEU A 91 -12.05 -1.64 -5.99
C LEU A 91 -12.88 -2.65 -6.80
N PRO A 92 -13.48 -2.22 -7.91
CA PRO A 92 -14.05 -3.16 -8.87
C PRO A 92 -13.01 -4.21 -9.25
N ALA A 93 -13.44 -5.46 -9.44
CA ALA A 93 -12.56 -6.54 -9.92
C ALA A 93 -11.69 -6.06 -11.09
N GLN A 94 -10.40 -6.45 -11.08
CA GLN A 94 -9.38 -6.02 -12.05
C GLN A 94 -9.97 -5.94 -13.47
N GLY A 95 -9.89 -4.74 -14.07
CA GLY A 95 -10.42 -4.45 -15.41
C GLY A 95 -11.72 -3.63 -15.46
N LYS A 96 -12.40 -3.38 -14.33
CA LYS A 96 -13.61 -2.50 -14.30
C LYS A 96 -13.43 -1.18 -13.54
N SER A 97 -12.32 -0.97 -12.83
CA SER A 97 -12.12 0.21 -11.99
C SER A 97 -11.68 1.46 -12.77
N GLY A 98 -11.00 1.26 -13.91
CA GLY A 98 -10.33 2.35 -14.63
C GLY A 98 -9.12 2.94 -13.88
N LEU A 99 -8.82 2.44 -12.68
CA LEU A 99 -7.70 2.88 -11.85
C LEU A 99 -6.48 2.00 -12.09
N THR A 100 -5.29 2.61 -12.02
CA THR A 100 -4.03 1.87 -11.97
C THR A 100 -3.83 1.27 -10.59
N LEU A 101 -3.12 0.14 -10.48
CA LEU A 101 -2.81 -0.52 -9.21
C LEU A 101 -2.19 0.44 -8.18
N LEU A 102 -1.36 1.38 -8.64
CA LEU A 102 -0.75 2.41 -7.80
C LEU A 102 -1.79 3.36 -7.21
N ALA A 103 -2.71 3.88 -8.02
CA ALA A 103 -3.76 4.80 -7.55
C ALA A 103 -4.65 4.12 -6.50
N GLU A 104 -4.94 2.83 -6.70
CA GLU A 104 -5.69 2.01 -5.76
C GLU A 104 -4.96 1.92 -4.40
N PHE A 105 -3.67 1.60 -4.38
CA PHE A 105 -2.90 1.55 -3.13
C PHE A 105 -2.63 2.93 -2.50
N GLN A 106 -2.49 3.99 -3.29
CA GLN A 106 -2.34 5.36 -2.77
C GLN A 106 -3.56 5.77 -1.96
N VAL A 107 -4.77 5.48 -2.43
CA VAL A 107 -6.02 5.75 -1.69
C VAL A 107 -6.03 4.96 -0.37
N ILE A 108 -5.65 3.68 -0.41
CA ILE A 108 -5.60 2.81 0.76
C ILE A 108 -4.57 3.31 1.80
N PHE A 109 -3.36 3.67 1.39
CA PHE A 109 -2.34 4.15 2.33
C PHE A 109 -2.60 5.56 2.84
N THR A 110 -3.23 6.42 2.04
CA THR A 110 -3.68 7.73 2.53
C THR A 110 -4.72 7.56 3.63
N LEU A 111 -5.67 6.64 3.49
CA LEU A 111 -6.59 6.30 4.56
C LEU A 111 -5.83 5.80 5.81
N TYR A 112 -4.86 4.91 5.64
CA TYR A 112 -4.08 4.39 6.77
C TYR A 112 -3.32 5.48 7.54
N GLU A 113 -2.67 6.43 6.85
CA GLU A 113 -1.97 7.52 7.53
C GLU A 113 -2.94 8.46 8.28
N ARG A 114 -4.15 8.68 7.74
CA ARG A 114 -5.19 9.41 8.48
C ARG A 114 -5.69 8.64 9.70
N LEU A 115 -5.85 7.31 9.58
CA LEU A 115 -6.24 6.45 10.71
C LEU A 115 -5.24 6.50 11.87
N LYS A 116 -3.94 6.61 11.58
CA LYS A 116 -2.91 6.77 12.61
C LYS A 116 -3.03 8.09 13.37
N LEU A 117 -3.55 9.14 12.74
CA LEU A 117 -3.62 10.48 13.29
C LEU A 117 -4.96 10.78 13.98
N GLU A 118 -6.06 10.23 13.45
CA GLU A 118 -7.42 10.74 13.74
C GLU A 118 -8.31 9.78 14.56
N GLU A 119 -7.83 8.61 15.04
CA GLU A 119 -8.64 7.58 15.77
C GLU A 119 -10.05 7.36 15.16
N MET A 120 -10.14 7.32 13.82
CA MET A 120 -11.44 7.26 13.13
C MET A 120 -12.14 5.90 13.31
N SER A 121 -13.47 5.94 13.38
CA SER A 121 -14.31 4.74 13.40
C SER A 121 -14.34 4.04 12.04
N TRP A 122 -14.70 2.75 12.05
CA TRP A 122 -14.82 1.93 10.83
C TRP A 122 -15.77 2.55 9.78
N ASP A 123 -16.92 3.07 10.22
CA ASP A 123 -17.91 3.65 9.31
C ASP A 123 -17.37 4.92 8.62
N ALA A 124 -16.59 5.73 9.34
CA ALA A 124 -15.94 6.92 8.80
C ALA A 124 -14.83 6.56 7.79
N CYS A 125 -14.17 5.40 7.94
CA CYS A 125 -13.22 4.88 6.96
C CYS A 125 -13.91 4.51 5.64
N GLU A 126 -15.07 3.87 5.75
CA GLU A 126 -15.84 3.43 4.59
C GLU A 126 -16.37 4.62 3.78
N GLU A 127 -16.89 5.65 4.46
CA GLU A 127 -17.34 6.89 3.80
C GLU A 127 -16.19 7.62 3.11
N TYR A 128 -15.05 7.79 3.79
CA TYR A 128 -13.88 8.45 3.20
C TYR A 128 -13.41 7.77 1.91
N LEU A 129 -13.34 6.44 1.89
CA LEU A 129 -12.92 5.72 0.69
C LEU A 129 -13.91 5.88 -0.47
N LYS A 130 -15.22 5.85 -0.19
CA LYS A 130 -16.25 6.13 -1.21
C LYS A 130 -16.06 7.52 -1.81
N GLU A 131 -15.77 8.51 -0.99
CA GLU A 131 -15.51 9.89 -1.43
C GLU A 131 -14.23 9.99 -2.29
N GLN A 132 -13.12 9.41 -1.83
CA GLN A 132 -11.86 9.45 -2.59
C GLN A 132 -11.98 8.77 -3.95
N ILE A 133 -12.65 7.62 -4.02
CA ILE A 133 -12.88 6.90 -5.29
C ILE A 133 -13.78 7.71 -6.21
N LYS A 134 -14.80 8.39 -5.66
CA LYS A 134 -15.69 9.26 -6.43
C LYS A 134 -14.95 10.46 -7.00
N GLU A 135 -14.08 11.10 -6.22
CA GLU A 135 -13.24 12.21 -6.70
C GLU A 135 -12.26 11.73 -7.78
N HIS A 136 -11.57 10.61 -7.56
CA HIS A 136 -10.62 10.08 -8.54
C HIS A 136 -11.26 9.74 -9.91
N ARG A 137 -12.54 9.31 -9.90
CA ARG A 137 -13.35 9.05 -11.11
C ARG A 137 -13.90 10.30 -11.79
N LYS A 138 -13.86 11.47 -11.14
CA LYS A 138 -14.26 12.75 -11.77
C LYS A 138 -13.07 13.45 -12.42
N THR A 139 -11.87 13.23 -11.90
CA THR A 139 -10.66 13.92 -12.34
C THR A 139 -9.95 13.23 -13.51
N ASN A 140 -10.30 11.97 -13.81
CA ASN A 140 -9.82 11.17 -14.96
C ASN A 140 -11.00 10.61 -15.74
#